data_AF-A0A2G5SJC1-F1
#
_entry.id   AF-A0A2G5SJC1-F1
#
_cell.length_a   1.000
_cell.length_b   1.000
_cell.length_c   1.000
_cell.angle_alpha   90.00
_cell.angle_beta   90.00
_cell.angle_gamma   90.00
#
_symmetry.space_group_name_H-M   'P 1'
#
loop_
_entity.id
_entity.type
_entity.pdbx_description
1 polymer ?
#
loop_
_entity_poly.entity_id
_entity_poly.type
_entity_poly.pdbx_seq_one_letter_code
_entity_poly.pdbx_strand_id
1 'polypeptide(L)'
;MFERTDPNITVCIQVFLTGFGTTQTEAKDYCSSMGKQVTGVAMVEESKWILKQTKEKFGRTLPIWQGVWIDGERETIGENNFTWTDGYTVGYKALENGWAKLTETEKGQRQDCLVVSITDKSGIINDVDCGYGGGIQQGVACGYKLE
;
A
#
# COMPACT_ATOMS: atom_id res chain seq x y z
N MET A 1 -4.04 14.13 5.27
CA MET A 1 -5.26 13.80 6.03
C MET A 1 -6.36 13.55 5.02
N PHE A 2 -7.21 12.56 5.27
CA PHE A 2 -8.29 12.18 4.37
C PHE A 2 -9.56 11.94 5.16
N GLU A 3 -10.65 12.53 4.70
CA GLU A 3 -12.00 12.23 5.20
C GLU A 3 -12.56 11.08 4.37
N ARG A 4 -12.95 10.01 5.04
CA ARG A 4 -13.66 8.87 4.46
C ARG A 4 -15.12 8.99 4.83
N THR A 5 -16.01 8.66 3.89
CA THR A 5 -17.46 8.73 4.13
C THR A 5 -18.06 7.38 4.52
N ASP A 6 -17.30 6.29 4.37
CA ASP A 6 -17.72 4.92 4.68
C ASP A 6 -16.54 4.11 5.24
N PRO A 7 -16.37 4.02 6.58
CA PRO A 7 -17.12 4.77 7.60
C PRO A 7 -16.74 6.26 7.62
N ASN A 8 -17.59 7.09 8.24
CA ASN A 8 -17.30 8.51 8.47
C ASN A 8 -16.16 8.69 9.48
N ILE A 9 -14.92 8.72 9.00
CA ILE A 9 -13.71 8.86 9.80
C ILE A 9 -12.70 9.76 9.09
N THR A 10 -11.81 10.35 9.88
CA THR A 10 -10.67 11.08 9.34
C THR A 10 -9.39 10.30 9.64
N VAL A 11 -8.58 10.08 8.62
CA VAL A 11 -7.29 9.36 8.75
C VAL A 11 -6.12 10.26 8.41
N CYS A 12 -5.03 10.10 9.15
CA CYS A 12 -3.75 10.69 8.83
C CYS A 12 -2.87 9.63 8.17
N ILE A 13 -2.37 9.93 6.97
CA ILE A 13 -1.46 9.06 6.21
C ILE A 13 -0.15 9.79 6.01
N GLN A 14 0.98 9.10 6.22
CA GLN A 14 2.31 9.63 6.01
C GLN A 14 3.22 8.58 5.37
N VAL A 15 3.95 9.00 4.34
CA VAL A 15 4.88 8.14 3.60
C VAL A 15 6.29 8.29 4.16
N PHE A 16 6.96 7.16 4.37
CA PHE A 16 8.35 7.08 4.80
C PHE A 16 9.14 6.21 3.83
N LEU A 17 10.31 6.69 3.43
CA LEU A 17 11.28 5.90 2.69
C LEU A 17 12.28 5.34 3.69
N THR A 18 12.26 4.03 3.89
CA THR A 18 13.09 3.33 4.89
C THR A 18 14.32 2.69 4.25
N GLY A 19 14.37 2.60 2.93
CA GLY A 19 15.51 2.09 2.18
C GLY A 19 15.09 1.14 1.05
N PHE A 20 15.99 0.95 0.08
CA PHE A 20 15.76 0.01 -1.00
C PHE A 20 15.71 -1.43 -0.47
N GLY A 21 14.67 -2.16 -0.86
CA GLY A 21 14.47 -3.55 -0.42
C GLY A 21 13.81 -3.68 0.94
N THR A 22 13.09 -2.65 1.38
CA THR A 22 12.28 -2.72 2.62
C THR A 22 11.29 -3.87 2.53
N THR A 23 11.35 -4.78 3.49
CA THR A 23 10.42 -5.90 3.64
C THR A 23 9.10 -5.47 4.29
N GLN A 24 8.06 -6.28 4.15
CA GLN A 24 6.76 -6.05 4.78
C GLN A 24 6.89 -6.02 6.32
N THR A 25 7.73 -6.87 6.91
CA THR A 25 7.98 -6.88 8.36
C THR A 25 8.64 -5.60 8.81
N GLU A 26 9.70 -5.14 8.12
CA GLU A 26 10.36 -3.86 8.44
C GLU A 26 9.40 -2.67 8.31
N ALA A 27 8.52 -2.69 7.30
CA ALA A 27 7.47 -1.70 7.12
C ALA A 27 6.49 -1.67 8.31
N LYS A 28 6.04 -2.85 8.77
CA LYS A 28 5.16 -3.01 9.94
C LYS A 28 5.84 -2.53 11.22
N ASP A 29 7.09 -2.93 11.44
CA ASP A 29 7.87 -2.54 12.62
C ASP A 29 8.12 -1.02 12.64
N TYR A 30 8.42 -0.43 11.47
CA TYR A 30 8.64 1.01 11.36
C TYR A 30 7.41 1.81 11.76
N CYS A 31 6.22 1.48 11.24
CA CYS A 31 4.99 2.17 11.64
C CYS A 31 4.69 1.96 13.13
N SER A 32 4.82 0.72 13.62
CA SER A 32 4.54 0.36 15.01
C SER A 32 5.45 1.10 16.00
N SER A 33 6.72 1.32 15.64
CA SER A 33 7.68 2.07 16.46
C SER A 33 7.24 3.53 16.72
N MET A 34 6.35 4.07 15.89
CA MET A 34 5.78 5.42 16.02
C MET A 34 4.37 5.41 16.63
N GLY A 35 3.88 4.26 17.11
CA GLY A 35 2.49 4.10 17.56
C GLY A 35 1.47 4.22 16.42
N LYS A 36 1.87 3.88 15.19
CA LYS A 36 1.04 3.89 13.98
C LYS A 36 0.95 2.49 13.39
N GLN A 37 0.10 2.30 12.39
CA GLN A 37 0.03 1.06 11.61
C GLN A 37 0.42 1.31 10.16
N VAL A 38 0.80 0.25 9.43
CA VAL A 38 0.76 0.31 7.96
C VAL A 38 -0.69 0.57 7.60
N THR A 39 -0.96 1.60 6.79
CA THR A 39 -2.33 2.01 6.53
C THR A 39 -2.92 1.31 5.32
N GLY A 40 -4.17 0.90 5.44
CA GLY A 40 -5.01 0.52 4.32
C GLY A 40 -5.42 1.74 3.51
N VAL A 41 -5.76 1.49 2.24
CA VAL A 41 -6.08 2.52 1.26
C VAL A 41 -7.49 2.26 0.73
N ALA A 42 -8.45 3.08 1.17
CA ALA A 42 -9.86 2.92 0.85
C ALA A 42 -10.21 3.59 -0.49
N MET A 43 -9.57 4.73 -0.80
CA MET A 43 -9.94 5.58 -1.94
C MET A 43 -8.79 5.76 -2.94
N VAL A 44 -9.13 5.99 -4.19
CA VAL A 44 -8.16 6.21 -5.27
C VAL A 44 -7.29 7.45 -4.99
N GLU A 45 -7.87 8.50 -4.42
CA GLU A 45 -7.20 9.75 -4.09
C GLU A 45 -6.06 9.54 -3.08
N GLU A 46 -6.25 8.63 -2.12
CA GLU A 46 -5.24 8.27 -1.13
C GLU A 46 -4.04 7.61 -1.82
N SER A 47 -4.28 6.63 -2.73
CA SER A 47 -3.21 5.98 -3.49
C SER A 47 -2.43 6.96 -4.40
N LYS A 48 -3.13 7.87 -5.08
CA LYS A 48 -2.51 8.93 -5.89
C LYS A 48 -1.62 9.84 -5.03
N TRP A 49 -2.10 10.21 -3.85
CA TRP A 49 -1.34 11.04 -2.93
C TRP A 49 -0.12 10.31 -2.37
N ILE A 50 -0.26 9.05 -1.95
CA ILE A 50 0.87 8.21 -1.49
C ILE A 50 1.93 8.11 -2.58
N LEU A 51 1.55 7.84 -3.83
CA LEU A 51 2.48 7.77 -4.95
C LEU A 51 3.18 9.10 -5.20
N LYS A 52 2.45 10.22 -5.13
CA LYS A 52 3.02 11.57 -5.25
C LYS A 52 4.06 11.83 -4.15
N GLN A 53 3.71 11.55 -2.89
CA GLN A 53 4.63 11.72 -1.75
C GLN A 53 5.87 10.83 -1.87
N THR A 54 5.70 9.60 -2.34
CA THR A 54 6.81 8.67 -2.60
C THR A 54 7.77 9.26 -3.63
N LYS A 55 7.25 9.76 -4.76
CA LYS A 55 8.06 10.39 -5.82
C LYS A 55 8.80 11.63 -5.31
N GLU A 56 8.11 12.52 -4.60
CA GLU A 56 8.70 13.73 -4.03
C GLU A 56 9.85 13.41 -3.06
N LYS A 57 9.65 12.42 -2.17
CA LYS A 57 10.67 12.00 -1.20
C LYS A 57 11.84 11.24 -1.84
N PHE A 58 11.58 10.48 -2.91
CA PHE A 58 12.64 9.74 -3.62
C PHE A 58 13.60 10.69 -4.36
N GLY A 59 13.15 11.90 -4.69
CA GLY A 59 13.98 12.98 -5.24
C GLY A 59 14.41 12.78 -6.70
N ARG A 60 13.94 11.72 -7.37
CA ARG A 60 14.19 11.42 -8.79
C ARG A 60 13.05 10.58 -9.36
N THR A 61 13.16 10.19 -10.63
CA THR A 61 12.20 9.27 -11.26
C THR A 61 12.16 7.94 -10.52
N LEU A 62 11.03 7.64 -9.88
CA LEU A 62 10.76 6.35 -9.26
C LEU A 62 10.62 5.28 -10.35
N PRO A 63 11.40 4.19 -10.33
CA PRO A 63 11.27 3.10 -11.30
C PRO A 63 9.91 2.40 -11.21
N ILE A 64 9.51 1.74 -12.29
CA ILE A 64 8.32 0.89 -12.30
C ILE A 64 8.49 -0.22 -11.25
N TRP A 65 7.40 -0.60 -10.58
CA TRP A 65 7.30 -1.60 -9.51
C TRP A 65 7.93 -1.21 -8.18
N GLN A 66 8.65 -0.08 -8.13
CA GLN A 66 9.16 0.47 -6.89
C GLN A 66 8.12 1.38 -6.26
N GLY A 67 7.83 1.13 -5.00
CA GLY A 67 6.78 1.81 -4.29
C GLY A 67 6.97 1.75 -2.78
N VAL A 68 5.85 1.88 -2.08
CA VAL A 68 5.79 1.75 -0.64
C VAL A 68 4.70 0.78 -0.25
N TRP A 69 4.96 0.02 0.81
CA TRP A 69 4.00 -0.88 1.44
C TRP A 69 2.76 -0.12 1.90
N ILE A 70 1.60 -0.69 1.61
CA ILE A 70 0.32 -0.36 2.23
C ILE A 70 -0.23 -1.62 2.89
N ASP A 71 -1.22 -1.46 3.75
CA ASP A 71 -1.87 -2.61 4.38
C ASP A 71 -2.70 -3.38 3.35
N GLY A 72 -3.18 -4.56 3.74
CA GLY A 72 -3.98 -5.44 2.90
C GLY A 72 -3.25 -6.73 2.57
N GLU A 73 -3.81 -7.84 3.03
CA GLU A 73 -3.37 -9.20 2.68
C GLU A 73 -4.56 -9.98 2.11
N ARG A 74 -4.37 -10.63 0.97
CA ARG A 74 -5.41 -11.42 0.30
C ARG A 74 -5.71 -12.69 1.08
N GLU A 75 -6.97 -12.91 1.40
CA GLU A 75 -7.39 -14.12 2.13
C GLU A 75 -7.52 -15.34 1.21
N THR A 76 -8.19 -15.17 0.07
CA THR A 76 -8.54 -16.27 -0.84
C THR A 76 -7.88 -16.10 -2.20
N ILE A 77 -7.20 -17.14 -2.68
CA ILE A 77 -6.65 -17.17 -4.04
C ILE A 77 -7.81 -17.05 -5.05
N GLY A 78 -7.67 -16.21 -6.08
CA GLY A 78 -8.72 -16.01 -7.09
C GLY A 78 -9.75 -14.95 -6.73
N GLU A 79 -9.66 -14.34 -5.54
CA GLU A 79 -10.57 -13.30 -5.10
C GLU A 79 -9.81 -12.03 -4.73
N ASN A 80 -10.36 -10.86 -5.07
CA ASN A 80 -9.82 -9.57 -4.65
C ASN A 80 -10.32 -9.20 -3.24
N ASN A 81 -10.21 -10.14 -2.29
CA ASN A 81 -10.61 -10.01 -0.90
C ASN A 81 -9.40 -9.74 0.00
N PHE A 82 -9.08 -8.46 0.19
CA PHE A 82 -7.96 -8.07 1.05
C PHE A 82 -8.46 -7.74 2.45
N THR A 83 -7.77 -8.24 3.46
CA THR A 83 -8.06 -7.90 4.85
C THR A 83 -7.14 -6.80 5.33
N TRP A 84 -7.74 -5.74 5.85
CA TRP A 84 -7.05 -4.63 6.49
C TRP A 84 -6.82 -4.96 7.97
N THR A 85 -5.59 -4.78 8.44
CA THR A 85 -5.14 -5.02 9.80
C THR A 85 -5.00 -3.73 10.62
N ASP A 86 -5.12 -2.57 9.98
CA ASP A 86 -5.08 -1.25 10.62
C ASP A 86 -6.32 -0.93 11.49
N GLY A 87 -7.36 -1.75 11.44
CA GLY A 87 -8.54 -1.61 12.29
C GLY A 87 -9.42 -0.38 12.01
N TYR A 88 -9.13 0.38 10.95
CA TYR A 88 -9.94 1.54 10.55
C TYR A 88 -10.21 1.65 9.04
N THR A 89 -9.52 0.88 8.20
CA THR A 89 -9.80 0.82 6.77
C THR A 89 -10.95 -0.12 6.47
N VAL A 90 -11.88 0.38 5.65
CA VAL A 90 -13.02 -0.36 5.11
C VAL A 90 -13.15 0.01 3.64
N GLY A 91 -13.66 -0.94 2.84
CA GLY A 91 -13.91 -0.76 1.42
C GLY A 91 -12.69 -1.03 0.54
N TYR A 92 -12.95 -1.08 -0.77
CA TYR A 92 -12.00 -1.56 -1.79
C TYR A 92 -11.98 -0.69 -3.05
N LYS A 93 -12.47 0.56 -2.99
CA LYS A 93 -12.56 1.42 -4.20
C LYS A 93 -11.21 1.66 -4.85
N ALA A 94 -10.14 1.77 -4.05
CA ALA A 94 -8.78 1.88 -4.56
C ALA A 94 -8.29 0.63 -5.34
N LEU A 95 -8.91 -0.52 -5.11
CA LEU A 95 -8.58 -1.80 -5.74
C LEU A 95 -9.42 -2.11 -6.99
N GLU A 96 -10.35 -1.23 -7.35
CA GLU A 96 -11.17 -1.39 -8.55
C GLU A 96 -10.32 -1.39 -9.83
N ASN A 97 -10.84 -2.08 -10.86
CA ASN A 97 -10.18 -2.18 -12.16
C ASN A 97 -9.80 -0.80 -12.73
N GLY A 98 -8.54 -0.67 -13.14
CA GLY A 98 -7.97 0.58 -13.66
C GLY A 98 -7.13 1.36 -12.64
N TRP A 99 -7.31 1.10 -11.34
CA TRP A 99 -6.53 1.72 -10.25
C TRP A 99 -5.53 0.77 -9.61
N ALA A 100 -5.83 -0.52 -9.60
CA ALA A 100 -4.91 -1.56 -9.16
C ALA A 100 -4.54 -2.53 -10.30
N LYS A 101 -3.31 -3.03 -10.26
CA LYS A 101 -2.85 -4.19 -11.02
C LYS A 101 -2.71 -5.33 -10.03
N LEU A 102 -3.72 -6.20 -9.99
CA LEU A 102 -3.75 -7.38 -9.15
C LEU A 102 -3.56 -8.59 -10.05
N THR A 103 -2.44 -9.27 -9.87
CA THR A 103 -1.98 -10.40 -10.69
C THR A 103 -2.23 -11.74 -10.02
N GLU A 104 -2.44 -11.76 -8.70
CA GLU A 104 -2.64 -12.92 -7.82
C GLU A 104 -1.45 -13.87 -7.74
N THR A 105 -0.78 -14.15 -8.85
CA THR A 105 0.41 -14.99 -8.95
C THR A 105 1.35 -14.47 -10.03
N GLU A 106 2.63 -14.34 -9.67
CA GLU A 106 3.71 -13.99 -10.59
C GLU A 106 4.83 -15.03 -10.43
N LYS A 107 5.24 -15.67 -11.53
CA LYS A 107 6.29 -16.73 -11.53
C LYS A 107 6.06 -17.85 -10.50
N GLY A 108 4.80 -18.20 -10.26
CA GLY A 108 4.42 -19.25 -9.31
C GLY A 108 4.45 -18.80 -7.84
N GLN A 109 4.70 -17.53 -7.54
CA GLN A 109 4.62 -16.95 -6.21
C GLN A 109 3.32 -16.18 -6.03
N ARG A 110 2.63 -16.41 -4.92
CA ARG A 110 1.41 -15.68 -4.57
C ARG A 110 1.71 -14.21 -4.35
N GLN A 111 0.88 -13.33 -4.92
CA GLN A 111 0.94 -11.88 -4.79
C GLN A 111 -0.25 -11.45 -3.94
N ASP A 112 -0.09 -11.55 -2.62
CA ASP A 112 -1.19 -11.37 -1.66
C ASP A 112 -1.08 -10.05 -0.89
N CYS A 113 0.05 -9.35 -0.94
CA CYS A 113 0.26 -8.12 -0.20
C CYS A 113 0.31 -6.91 -1.12
N LEU A 114 0.04 -5.72 -0.59
CA LEU A 114 -0.16 -4.53 -1.43
C LEU A 114 0.95 -3.50 -1.31
N VAL A 115 1.28 -2.87 -2.44
CA VAL A 115 2.14 -1.69 -2.52
C VAL A 115 1.50 -0.62 -3.40
N VAL A 116 1.73 0.64 -3.07
CA VAL A 116 1.49 1.76 -3.98
C VAL A 116 2.76 1.98 -4.80
N SER A 117 2.69 1.74 -6.11
CA SER A 117 3.84 1.84 -7.01
C SER A 117 3.43 2.35 -8.39
N ILE A 118 4.42 2.74 -9.21
CA ILE A 118 4.18 2.85 -10.65
C ILE A 118 4.03 1.43 -11.21
N THR A 119 3.00 1.17 -12.00
CA THR A 119 2.86 -0.09 -12.74
C THR A 119 3.11 0.12 -14.24
N ASP A 120 3.27 -0.96 -15.01
CA ASP A 120 3.37 -0.93 -16.48
C ASP A 120 2.04 -0.59 -17.19
N LYS A 121 0.96 -0.42 -16.44
CA LYS A 121 -0.38 -0.03 -16.90
C LYS A 121 -0.89 1.16 -16.07
N SER A 122 -2.16 1.53 -16.25
CA SER A 122 -2.78 2.68 -15.56
C SER A 122 -2.97 2.50 -14.04
N GLY A 123 -2.58 1.36 -13.47
CA GLY A 123 -2.70 1.08 -12.03
C GLY A 123 -1.61 1.77 -11.20
N ILE A 124 -1.96 2.14 -9.98
CA ILE A 124 -1.11 2.78 -8.97
C ILE A 124 -1.00 1.96 -7.67
N ILE A 125 -1.73 0.84 -7.60
CA ILE A 125 -1.56 -0.21 -6.60
C ILE A 125 -1.14 -1.49 -7.32
N ASN A 126 -0.23 -2.25 -6.72
CA ASN A 126 0.24 -3.54 -7.21
C ASN A 126 0.15 -4.56 -6.08
N ASP A 127 -0.24 -5.79 -6.40
CA ASP A 127 -0.03 -6.90 -5.49
C ASP A 127 1.39 -7.47 -5.65
N VAL A 128 1.99 -7.85 -4.53
CA VAL A 128 3.34 -8.38 -4.42
C VAL A 128 3.38 -9.58 -3.48
N ASP A 129 4.44 -10.37 -3.55
CA ASP A 129 4.72 -11.39 -2.55
C ASP A 129 4.83 -10.76 -1.16
N CYS A 130 4.13 -11.34 -0.19
CA CYS A 130 4.26 -10.93 1.21
C CYS A 130 5.68 -11.19 1.72
N GLY A 131 6.11 -10.44 2.74
CA GLY A 131 7.49 -10.49 3.21
C GLY A 131 8.45 -9.69 2.33
N TYR A 132 8.87 -10.21 1.18
CA TYR A 132 9.96 -9.60 0.39
C TYR A 132 9.49 -8.55 -0.63
N GLY A 133 8.26 -8.63 -1.14
CA GLY A 133 7.67 -7.62 -2.04
C GLY A 133 8.48 -7.37 -3.32
N GLY A 134 9.13 -8.40 -3.84
CA GLY A 134 10.06 -8.34 -4.97
C GLY A 134 11.43 -7.73 -4.66
N GLY A 135 11.72 -7.35 -3.42
CA GLY A 135 13.05 -6.86 -2.99
C GLY A 135 13.40 -5.46 -3.43
N ILE A 136 12.39 -4.69 -3.87
CA ILE A 136 12.60 -3.39 -4.52
C ILE A 136 11.75 -2.26 -3.91
N GLN A 137 11.00 -2.56 -2.85
CA GLN A 137 10.17 -1.56 -2.19
C GLN A 137 11.04 -0.57 -1.40
N GLN A 138 10.64 0.70 -1.42
CA GLN A 138 11.42 1.82 -0.93
C GLN A 138 11.04 2.25 0.49
N GLY A 139 9.88 1.78 0.97
CA GLY A 139 9.41 2.07 2.32
C GLY A 139 7.94 1.78 2.52
N VAL A 140 7.24 2.63 3.28
CA VAL A 140 5.91 2.33 3.81
C VAL A 140 5.03 3.57 3.93
N ALA A 141 3.72 3.41 3.74
CA ALA A 141 2.72 4.38 4.17
C ALA A 141 2.18 3.97 5.55
N CYS A 142 2.47 4.79 6.56
CA CYS A 142 1.92 4.62 7.90
C CYS A 142 0.69 5.51 8.09
N GLY A 143 -0.24 5.09 8.93
CA GLY A 143 -1.39 5.91 9.28
C GLY A 143 -1.99 5.62 10.65
N TYR A 144 -2.96 6.45 10.99
CA TYR A 144 -3.80 6.31 12.18
C TYR A 144 -5.12 7.05 11.95
N LYS A 145 -6.18 6.58 12.61
CA LYS A 145 -7.46 7.29 12.71
C LYS A 145 -7.33 8.46 13.67
N LEU A 146 -7.84 9.63 13.28
CA LEU A 146 -7.99 10.78 14.17
C LEU A 146 -9.27 10.60 14.99
N GLU A 147 -9.15 10.85 16.30
CA GLU A 147 -10.28 10.89 17.23
C GLU A 147 -11.15 12.14 17.03
#